data_AF-E3JT62-F1
#
_entry.id   AF-E3JT62-F1
#
_cell.length_a   1.000
_cell.length_b   1.000
_cell.length_c   1.000
_cell.angle_alpha   90.00
_cell.angle_beta   90.00
_cell.angle_gamma   90.00
#
_symmetry.space_group_name_H-M   'P 1'
#
loop_
_entity.id
_entity.type
_entity.pdbx_description
1 polymer ?
#
loop_
_entity_poly.entity_id
_entity_poly.type
_entity_poly.pdbx_seq_one_letter_code
_entity_poly.pdbx_strand_id
1 'polypeptide(L)'
;MANRTPFHVSFVVISLLAHLSFSISQKTPLTCSKIITLDKGECVKARDSISYTPRGTTKPIERVIPVSYSKCFILVNTTRSTAEVFSKADIDKNINQILDKCSSHAGNYKPDTNLDVQIRDIPSYLTNVYGAFQHMNEAVCNTDSDGGKNDKKDCTDAFNKIPTNNLDQLLDKPGGKTASKIISLEKSCKLFQ
;
A
#
# COMPACT_ATOMS: atom_id res chain seq x y z
N MET A 1 -77.66 -31.79 -34.55
CA MET A 1 -77.60 -30.83 -33.41
C MET A 1 -76.39 -31.21 -32.58
N ALA A 2 -75.34 -30.38 -32.65
CA ALA A 2 -74.09 -30.56 -31.92
C ALA A 2 -74.16 -29.75 -30.62
N ASN A 3 -73.81 -30.34 -29.49
CA ASN A 3 -73.61 -29.59 -28.25
C ASN A 3 -72.14 -29.74 -27.84
N ARG A 4 -71.40 -28.64 -27.98
CA ARG A 4 -70.01 -28.49 -27.55
C ARG A 4 -70.05 -28.01 -26.10
N THR A 5 -69.30 -28.66 -25.21
CA THR A 5 -68.92 -28.07 -23.92
C THR A 5 -67.40 -27.91 -23.83
N PRO A 6 -66.90 -26.80 -23.26
CA PRO A 6 -65.49 -26.41 -23.34
C PRO A 6 -64.72 -26.71 -22.05
N PHE A 7 -63.37 -26.71 -22.16
CA PHE A 7 -62.31 -26.30 -21.21
C PHE A 7 -62.48 -26.61 -19.69
N HIS A 8 -61.50 -27.09 -18.91
CA HIS A 8 -60.11 -26.68 -18.79
C HIS A 8 -59.33 -27.80 -18.06
N VAL A 9 -58.18 -28.22 -18.62
CA VAL A 9 -57.20 -29.02 -17.88
C VAL A 9 -56.35 -28.05 -17.06
N SER A 10 -56.60 -27.99 -15.75
CA SER A 10 -55.77 -27.23 -14.82
C SER A 10 -54.55 -28.06 -14.41
N PHE A 11 -53.44 -27.90 -15.15
CA PHE A 11 -52.12 -28.35 -14.70
C PHE A 11 -51.60 -27.34 -13.67
N VAL A 12 -51.72 -27.66 -12.38
CA VAL A 12 -51.08 -26.90 -11.30
C VAL A 12 -49.65 -27.42 -11.18
N VAL A 13 -48.69 -26.71 -11.79
CA VAL A 13 -47.27 -26.94 -11.57
C VAL A 13 -46.89 -26.28 -10.25
N ILE A 14 -46.87 -27.07 -9.17
CA ILE A 14 -46.27 -26.67 -7.90
C ILE A 14 -44.74 -26.81 -8.06
N SER A 15 -44.09 -25.79 -8.62
CA SER A 15 -42.64 -25.63 -8.51
C SER A 15 -42.33 -25.00 -7.14
N LEU A 16 -42.37 -25.84 -6.11
CA LEU A 16 -42.03 -25.45 -4.75
C LEU A 16 -40.51 -25.22 -4.66
N LEU A 17 -40.15 -23.94 -4.52
CA LEU A 17 -38.93 -23.39 -3.91
C LEU A 17 -37.74 -24.36 -3.73
N ALA A 18 -36.94 -24.50 -4.79
CA ALA A 18 -35.54 -24.89 -4.69
C ALA A 18 -34.64 -23.71 -5.09
N HIS A 19 -34.91 -22.53 -4.55
CA HIS A 19 -33.95 -21.42 -4.54
C HIS A 19 -33.35 -21.34 -3.14
N LEU A 20 -32.60 -22.39 -2.79
CA LEU A 20 -31.49 -22.28 -1.86
C LEU A 20 -30.46 -21.35 -2.50
N SER A 21 -30.73 -20.05 -2.48
CA SER A 21 -29.74 -19.03 -2.73
C SER A 21 -28.83 -19.00 -1.51
N PHE A 22 -27.94 -19.99 -1.42
CA PHE A 22 -26.76 -19.92 -0.60
C PHE A 22 -25.93 -18.77 -1.18
N SER A 23 -26.24 -17.55 -0.77
CA SER A 23 -25.42 -16.37 -1.05
C SER A 23 -24.13 -16.57 -0.27
N ILE A 24 -23.18 -17.27 -0.89
CA ILE A 24 -21.78 -17.25 -0.46
C ILE A 24 -21.41 -15.77 -0.49
N SER A 25 -21.29 -15.16 0.69
CA SER A 25 -20.84 -13.79 0.85
C SER A 25 -19.41 -13.73 0.30
N GLN A 26 -19.28 -13.39 -0.98
CA GLN A 26 -17.98 -13.13 -1.58
C GLN A 26 -17.43 -11.90 -0.87
N LYS A 27 -16.40 -12.12 -0.04
CA LYS A 27 -15.70 -11.05 0.67
C LYS A 27 -15.17 -10.08 -0.40
N THR A 28 -15.73 -8.88 -0.46
CA THR A 28 -15.31 -7.88 -1.43
C THR A 28 -13.82 -7.59 -1.19
N PRO A 29 -12.96 -7.61 -2.23
CA PRO A 29 -11.53 -7.38 -2.05
C PRO A 29 -11.22 -5.97 -1.54
N LEU A 30 -12.17 -5.03 -1.66
CA LEU A 30 -12.06 -3.67 -1.17
C LEU A 30 -12.80 -3.49 0.16
N THR A 31 -12.13 -2.88 1.14
CA THR A 31 -12.74 -2.41 2.39
C THR A 31 -12.39 -0.94 2.60
N CYS A 32 -13.38 -0.07 2.73
CA CYS A 32 -13.20 1.36 3.02
C CYS A 32 -13.43 1.65 4.51
N SER A 33 -12.62 2.52 5.11
CA SER A 33 -12.75 2.98 6.49
C SER A 33 -13.13 4.44 6.54
N LYS A 34 -14.36 4.73 6.97
CA LYS A 34 -14.89 6.11 7.08
C LYS A 34 -14.34 6.89 8.28
N ILE A 35 -13.50 6.27 9.11
CA ILE A 35 -12.94 6.89 10.32
C ILE A 35 -11.95 8.00 9.97
N ILE A 36 -11.22 7.82 8.86
CA ILE A 36 -10.14 8.72 8.45
C ILE A 36 -10.53 9.37 7.13
N THR A 37 -10.33 10.68 7.05
CA THR A 37 -10.45 11.44 5.80
C THR A 37 -9.05 11.78 5.30
N LEU A 38 -8.80 11.52 4.03
CA LEU A 38 -7.53 11.73 3.33
C LEU A 38 -7.78 12.59 2.09
N ASP A 39 -6.79 13.42 1.75
CA ASP A 39 -6.82 14.16 0.49
C ASP A 39 -6.37 13.23 -0.66
N LYS A 40 -7.21 13.12 -1.70
CA LYS A 40 -6.92 12.26 -2.85
C LYS A 40 -5.67 12.73 -3.62
N GLY A 41 -5.44 14.04 -3.72
CA GLY A 41 -4.27 14.60 -4.38
C GLY A 41 -2.97 14.29 -3.63
N GLU A 42 -2.98 14.35 -2.30
CA GLU A 42 -1.87 13.91 -1.45
C GLU A 42 -1.59 12.42 -1.65
N CYS A 43 -2.62 11.57 -1.69
CA CYS A 43 -2.44 10.15 -1.94
C CYS A 43 -1.90 9.85 -3.36
N VAL A 44 -2.31 10.62 -4.36
CA VAL A 44 -1.74 10.51 -5.71
C VAL A 44 -0.25 10.85 -5.70
N LYS A 45 0.15 11.91 -5.00
CA LYS A 45 1.58 12.26 -4.85
C LYS A 45 2.36 11.18 -4.09
N ALA A 46 1.75 10.56 -3.07
CA ALA A 46 2.36 9.43 -2.37
C ALA A 46 2.53 8.21 -3.29
N ARG A 47 1.55 7.88 -4.13
CA ARG A 47 1.67 6.82 -5.14
C ARG A 47 2.80 7.10 -6.12
N ASP A 48 2.89 8.35 -6.58
CA ASP A 48 3.86 8.75 -7.61
C ASP A 48 5.31 8.78 -7.08
N SER A 49 5.51 8.71 -5.76
CA SER A 49 6.85 8.59 -5.15
C SER A 49 7.36 7.15 -5.01
N ILE A 50 6.58 6.14 -5.44
CA ILE A 50 7.06 4.76 -5.48
C ILE A 50 8.20 4.65 -6.50
N SER A 51 9.37 4.21 -6.04
CA SER A 51 10.53 3.97 -6.89
C SER A 51 10.42 2.61 -7.58
N TYR A 52 10.72 2.59 -8.88
CA TYR A 52 10.72 1.39 -9.71
C TYR A 52 12.09 1.16 -10.35
N THR A 53 12.36 -0.08 -10.75
CA THR A 53 13.49 -0.36 -11.64
C THR A 53 13.30 0.31 -13.02
N PRO A 54 14.35 0.45 -13.84
CA PRO A 54 14.22 0.96 -15.21
C PRO A 54 13.24 0.19 -16.10
N ARG A 55 12.87 -1.04 -15.73
CA ARG A 55 11.87 -1.86 -16.43
C ARG A 55 10.44 -1.60 -15.96
N GLY A 56 10.22 -0.67 -15.03
CA GLY A 56 8.90 -0.32 -14.51
C GLY A 56 8.33 -1.35 -13.53
N THR A 57 9.20 -2.04 -12.79
CA THR A 57 8.81 -3.05 -11.80
C THR A 57 9.37 -2.75 -10.42
N THR A 58 8.82 -3.34 -9.36
CA THR A 58 9.41 -3.32 -8.02
C THR A 58 10.78 -3.99 -8.00
N LYS A 59 11.59 -3.68 -6.99
CA LYS A 59 12.90 -4.32 -6.82
C LYS A 59 12.69 -5.75 -6.28
N PRO A 60 13.47 -6.75 -6.73
CA PRO A 60 13.25 -8.15 -6.37
C PRO A 60 13.35 -8.51 -4.87
N ILE A 61 13.80 -7.58 -4.03
CA ILE A 61 13.95 -7.77 -2.58
C ILE A 61 12.84 -7.10 -1.77
N GLU A 62 12.02 -6.27 -2.40
CA GLU A 62 10.99 -5.48 -1.72
C GLU A 62 9.77 -6.35 -1.42
N ARG A 63 9.47 -6.51 -0.14
CA ARG A 63 8.24 -7.18 0.34
C ARG A 63 7.17 -6.20 0.79
N VAL A 64 7.61 -5.02 1.19
CA VAL A 64 6.79 -3.94 1.71
C VAL A 64 7.35 -2.66 1.13
N ILE A 65 6.50 -1.88 0.48
CA ILE A 65 6.86 -0.57 -0.06
C ILE A 65 5.97 0.46 0.64
N PRO A 66 6.48 1.09 1.71
CA PRO A 66 5.80 2.20 2.35
C PRO A 66 6.13 3.50 1.59
N VAL A 67 5.10 4.29 1.28
CA VAL A 67 5.26 5.64 0.74
C VAL A 67 4.25 6.57 1.39
N SER A 68 4.59 7.85 1.47
CA SER A 68 3.72 8.86 2.06
C SER A 68 3.94 10.23 1.46
N TYR A 69 2.88 11.03 1.52
CA TYR A 69 2.90 12.45 1.23
C TYR A 69 1.87 13.13 2.13
N SER A 70 2.31 14.11 2.92
CA SER A 70 1.48 14.71 3.97
C SER A 70 0.79 13.64 4.82
N LYS A 71 -0.55 13.64 4.95
CA LYS A 71 -1.27 12.67 5.79
C LYS A 71 -1.51 11.33 5.12
N CYS A 72 -1.31 11.22 3.80
CA CYS A 72 -1.59 9.98 3.11
C CYS A 72 -0.39 9.03 3.19
N PHE A 73 -0.63 7.83 3.71
CA PHE A 73 0.32 6.73 3.81
C PHE A 73 -0.20 5.54 3.00
N ILE A 74 0.60 5.07 2.05
CA ILE A 74 0.31 3.91 1.21
C ILE A 74 1.30 2.80 1.57
N LEU A 75 0.76 1.59 1.76
CA LEU A 75 1.53 0.40 2.01
C LEU A 75 1.21 -0.63 0.92
N VAL A 76 2.19 -0.93 0.08
CA VAL A 76 2.13 -2.05 -0.87
C VAL A 76 2.80 -3.25 -0.24
N ASN A 77 2.10 -4.37 -0.10
CA ASN A 77 2.61 -5.58 0.52
C ASN A 77 2.55 -6.77 -0.43
N THR A 78 3.64 -7.53 -0.47
CA THR A 78 3.68 -8.83 -1.12
C THR A 78 3.30 -9.91 -0.12
N THR A 79 2.21 -10.63 -0.32
CA THR A 79 1.63 -11.52 0.72
C THR A 79 2.30 -12.91 0.83
N ARG A 80 3.23 -13.26 -0.07
CA ARG A 80 3.98 -14.54 -0.02
C ARG A 80 5.34 -14.43 0.65
N SER A 81 5.85 -15.57 1.11
CA SER A 81 7.17 -15.71 1.77
C SER A 81 8.36 -15.41 0.86
N THR A 82 8.16 -15.37 -0.46
CA THR A 82 9.17 -14.99 -1.46
C THR A 82 8.86 -13.60 -2.01
N ALA A 83 9.89 -12.75 -2.13
CA ALA A 83 9.74 -11.46 -2.78
C ALA A 83 9.38 -11.68 -4.26
N GLU A 84 8.30 -11.04 -4.70
CA GLU A 84 7.74 -11.15 -6.05
C GLU A 84 7.81 -9.77 -6.71
N VAL A 85 8.09 -9.76 -8.01
CA VAL A 85 8.25 -8.53 -8.78
C VAL A 85 6.90 -8.14 -9.38
N PHE A 86 6.41 -6.95 -9.05
CA PHE A 86 5.15 -6.42 -9.58
C PHE A 86 5.42 -5.27 -10.54
N SER A 87 4.58 -5.14 -11.57
CA SER A 87 4.65 -4.01 -12.47
C SER A 87 4.07 -2.75 -11.80
N LYS A 88 4.54 -1.57 -12.23
CA LYS A 88 3.92 -0.29 -11.85
C LYS A 88 2.43 -0.28 -12.14
N ALA A 89 2.01 -0.85 -13.27
CA ALA A 89 0.61 -0.88 -13.68
C ALA A 89 -0.28 -1.67 -12.70
N ASP A 90 0.21 -2.81 -12.18
CA ASP A 90 -0.54 -3.62 -11.22
C ASP A 90 -0.70 -2.90 -9.87
N ILE A 91 0.38 -2.25 -9.40
CA ILE A 91 0.37 -1.46 -8.17
C ILE A 91 -0.58 -0.27 -8.31
N ASP A 92 -0.46 0.50 -9.38
CA ASP A 92 -1.31 1.66 -9.64
C ASP A 92 -2.78 1.26 -9.76
N LYS A 93 -3.07 0.15 -10.43
CA LYS A 93 -4.42 -0.40 -10.53
C LYS A 93 -5.01 -0.68 -9.14
N ASN A 94 -4.25 -1.33 -8.27
CA ASN A 94 -4.71 -1.70 -6.92
C ASN A 94 -4.88 -0.47 -6.01
N ILE A 95 -3.98 0.51 -6.10
CA ILE A 95 -4.10 1.80 -5.39
C ILE A 95 -5.34 2.56 -5.87
N ASN A 96 -5.56 2.64 -7.18
CA ASN A 96 -6.71 3.36 -7.75
C ASN A 96 -8.04 2.70 -7.39
N GLN A 97 -8.09 1.38 -7.15
CA GLN A 97 -9.31 0.75 -6.60
C GLN A 97 -9.76 1.41 -5.29
N ILE A 98 -8.82 1.82 -4.44
CA ILE A 98 -9.13 2.50 -3.18
C ILE A 98 -9.46 3.97 -3.46
N LEU A 99 -8.61 4.68 -4.20
CA LEU A 99 -8.78 6.12 -4.46
C LEU A 99 -10.06 6.47 -5.24
N ASP A 100 -10.60 5.54 -6.02
CA ASP A 100 -11.82 5.78 -6.80
C ASP A 100 -13.08 5.34 -6.06
N LYS A 101 -13.00 4.28 -5.25
CA LYS A 101 -14.18 3.67 -4.60
C LYS A 101 -14.36 4.06 -3.14
N CYS A 102 -13.29 4.42 -2.44
CA CYS A 102 -13.36 4.90 -1.05
C CYS A 102 -13.51 6.42 -0.94
N SER A 103 -13.64 7.14 -2.06
CA SER A 103 -13.74 8.61 -2.07
C SER A 103 -12.55 9.24 -1.33
N SER A 104 -12.81 10.10 -0.34
CA SER A 104 -11.79 10.73 0.52
C SER A 104 -11.43 9.90 1.75
N HIS A 105 -11.64 8.58 1.75
CA HIS A 105 -11.43 7.74 2.93
C HIS A 105 -10.28 6.73 2.76
N ALA A 106 -9.72 6.32 3.90
CA ALA A 106 -8.79 5.21 3.98
C ALA A 106 -9.42 3.91 3.48
N GLY A 107 -8.59 2.95 3.06
CA GLY A 107 -9.07 1.66 2.60
C GLY A 107 -7.99 0.62 2.42
N ASN A 108 -8.43 -0.61 2.20
CA ASN A 108 -7.59 -1.76 1.92
C ASN A 108 -8.13 -2.44 0.67
N TYR A 109 -7.25 -2.80 -0.25
CA TYR A 109 -7.56 -3.61 -1.41
C TYR A 109 -6.69 -4.88 -1.37
N LYS A 110 -7.37 -6.02 -1.25
CA LYS A 110 -6.81 -7.36 -1.17
C LYS A 110 -7.43 -8.22 -2.25
N PRO A 111 -7.03 -8.03 -3.52
CA PRO A 111 -7.42 -8.94 -4.57
C PRO A 111 -6.87 -10.33 -4.24
N ASP A 112 -7.50 -11.41 -4.71
CA ASP A 112 -7.00 -12.80 -4.57
C ASP A 112 -5.72 -13.03 -5.41
N THR A 113 -4.72 -12.19 -5.17
CA THR A 113 -3.38 -12.14 -5.77
C THR A 113 -2.37 -11.92 -4.64
N ASN A 114 -1.09 -11.90 -4.96
CA ASN A 114 -0.06 -11.69 -3.95
C ASN A 114 0.23 -10.21 -3.64
N LEU A 115 -0.60 -9.28 -4.13
CA LEU A 115 -0.38 -7.84 -4.06
C LEU A 115 -1.49 -7.13 -3.27
N ASP A 116 -1.26 -6.93 -1.99
CA ASP A 116 -2.15 -6.18 -1.09
C ASP A 116 -1.77 -4.70 -1.08
N VAL A 117 -2.76 -3.82 -1.06
CA VAL A 117 -2.56 -2.38 -0.89
C VAL A 117 -3.41 -1.86 0.27
N GLN A 118 -2.81 -0.99 1.08
CA GLN A 118 -3.49 -0.23 2.11
C GLN A 118 -3.23 1.27 1.93
N ILE A 119 -4.26 2.10 2.08
CA ILE A 119 -4.17 3.56 2.14
C ILE A 119 -4.77 4.00 3.47
N ARG A 120 -4.03 4.79 4.24
CA ARG A 120 -4.38 5.22 5.60
C ARG A 120 -3.68 6.52 5.97
N ASP A 121 -3.95 7.02 7.17
CA ASP A 121 -3.15 8.05 7.79
C ASP A 121 -1.76 7.54 8.22
N ILE A 122 -0.81 8.45 8.42
CA ILE A 122 0.50 8.10 8.99
C ILE A 122 0.29 7.45 10.36
N PRO A 123 0.75 6.18 10.56
CA PRO A 123 0.67 5.53 11.85
C PRO A 123 1.40 6.33 12.94
N SER A 124 0.84 6.40 14.15
CA SER A 124 1.41 7.16 15.27
C SER A 124 2.85 6.77 15.63
N TYR A 125 3.22 5.50 15.49
CA TYR A 125 4.61 5.07 15.72
C TYR A 125 5.60 5.59 14.66
N LEU A 126 5.09 6.08 13.52
CA LEU A 126 5.86 6.68 12.44
C LEU A 126 5.88 8.21 12.49
N THR A 127 5.08 8.88 13.32
CA THR A 127 5.02 10.36 13.33
C THR A 127 6.30 11.01 13.88
N ASN A 128 7.04 10.31 14.74
CA ASN A 128 8.34 10.78 15.25
C ASN A 128 9.46 10.66 14.22
N VAL A 129 9.26 9.74 13.26
CA VAL A 129 10.19 9.48 12.16
C VAL A 129 9.83 10.43 11.01
N TYR A 130 8.58 10.45 10.57
CA TYR A 130 8.17 11.14 9.35
C TYR A 130 7.58 12.54 9.55
N GLY A 131 7.58 13.10 10.77
CA GLY A 131 6.85 14.32 11.09
C GLY A 131 5.38 14.27 10.61
N ALA A 132 4.67 15.40 10.64
CA ALA A 132 3.29 15.44 10.11
C ALA A 132 3.22 15.66 8.58
N PHE A 133 4.35 15.86 7.90
CA PHE A 133 4.39 16.37 6.52
C PHE A 133 5.62 15.94 5.69
N GLN A 134 6.45 14.98 6.13
CA GLN A 134 7.69 14.68 5.41
C GLN A 134 7.44 13.76 4.21
N HIS A 135 8.19 14.00 3.14
CA HIS A 135 8.22 13.13 1.98
C HIS A 135 9.07 11.89 2.31
N MET A 136 8.63 10.70 1.90
CA MET A 136 9.55 9.55 1.91
C MET A 136 10.69 9.83 0.94
N ASN A 137 11.92 9.52 1.35
CA ASN A 137 13.22 9.95 0.79
C ASN A 137 13.76 11.30 1.28
N GLU A 138 13.19 11.88 2.33
CA GLU A 138 13.84 12.95 3.11
C GLU A 138 14.57 12.36 4.33
N ALA A 139 15.75 12.88 4.66
CA ALA A 139 16.52 12.45 5.81
C ALA A 139 15.72 12.67 7.11
N VAL A 140 15.42 11.58 7.81
CA VAL A 140 14.70 11.61 9.09
C VAL A 140 15.68 11.69 10.25
N CYS A 141 15.65 12.78 10.98
CA CYS A 141 16.38 12.93 12.24
C CYS A 141 15.60 12.32 13.43
N ASN A 142 15.92 11.09 13.86
CA ASN A 142 15.37 10.55 15.11
C ASN A 142 16.18 11.05 16.30
N THR A 143 15.60 11.84 17.21
CA THR A 143 16.27 12.22 18.48
C THR A 143 16.68 10.94 19.19
N ASP A 144 17.99 10.79 19.46
CA ASP A 144 18.51 9.65 20.21
C ASP A 144 17.75 9.50 21.52
N SER A 145 17.66 8.27 22.06
CA SER A 145 16.93 7.97 23.30
C SER A 145 17.40 8.79 24.51
N ASP A 146 18.58 9.40 24.41
CA ASP A 146 19.20 10.24 25.43
C ASP A 146 18.88 11.74 25.26
N GLY A 147 17.96 12.10 24.36
CA GLY A 147 17.47 13.48 24.19
C GLY A 147 18.44 14.43 23.48
N GLY A 148 19.49 13.90 22.86
CA GLY A 148 20.39 14.69 22.01
C GLY A 148 19.65 15.25 20.80
N LYS A 149 19.66 16.58 20.63
CA LYS A 149 19.17 17.22 19.40
C LYS A 149 19.98 16.68 18.22
N ASN A 150 19.39 15.88 17.33
CA ASN A 150 20.04 15.71 16.02
C ASN A 150 19.88 17.02 15.28
N ASP A 151 21.01 17.60 14.92
CA ASP A 151 21.02 18.72 14.02
C ASP A 151 20.57 18.26 12.63
N LYS A 152 19.67 19.00 11.99
CA LYS A 152 19.16 18.69 10.65
C LYS A 152 20.30 18.51 9.64
N LYS A 153 21.36 19.29 9.77
CA LYS A 153 22.55 19.19 8.92
C LYS A 153 23.27 17.87 9.14
N ASP A 154 23.50 17.47 10.40
CA ASP A 154 24.17 16.21 10.72
C ASP A 154 23.39 15.01 10.18
N CYS A 155 22.05 15.02 10.23
CA CYS A 155 21.26 13.95 9.60
C CYS A 155 21.31 13.96 8.09
N THR A 156 21.30 15.13 7.47
CA THR A 156 21.42 15.25 6.01
C THR A 156 22.78 14.70 5.57
N ASP A 157 23.83 15.02 6.31
CA ASP A 157 25.18 14.51 6.08
C ASP A 157 25.26 12.99 6.30
N ALA A 158 24.64 12.47 7.37
CA ALA A 158 24.53 11.02 7.62
C ALA A 158 23.80 10.30 6.46
N PHE A 159 22.72 10.89 5.95
CA PHE A 159 21.91 10.33 4.86
C PHE A 159 22.71 10.28 3.57
N ASN A 160 23.40 11.36 3.24
CA ASN A 160 24.25 11.46 2.05
C ASN A 160 25.44 10.48 2.06
N LYS A 161 25.81 9.94 3.23
CA LYS A 161 26.84 8.90 3.36
C LYS A 161 26.32 7.48 3.14
N ILE A 162 25.00 7.27 3.10
CA ILE A 162 24.41 5.95 2.87
C ILE A 162 24.66 5.57 1.40
N PRO A 163 25.48 4.55 1.12
CA PRO A 163 25.79 4.19 -0.25
C PRO A 163 24.59 3.49 -0.88
N THR A 164 24.14 3.98 -2.02
CA THR A 164 23.15 3.33 -2.87
C THR A 164 23.75 2.97 -4.22
N ASN A 165 23.17 1.97 -4.89
CA ASN A 165 23.46 1.74 -6.31
C ASN A 165 22.56 2.62 -7.20
N ASN A 166 22.72 2.50 -8.52
CA ASN A 166 21.91 3.18 -9.54
C ASN A 166 20.42 2.78 -9.56
N LEU A 167 20.00 1.85 -8.69
CA LEU A 167 18.62 1.44 -8.48
C LEU A 167 18.12 1.88 -7.10
N ASP A 168 18.81 2.80 -6.42
CA ASP A 168 18.53 3.24 -5.05
C ASP A 168 18.44 2.08 -4.04
N GLN A 169 19.20 1.01 -4.26
CA GLN A 169 19.32 -0.09 -3.28
C GLN A 169 20.48 0.20 -2.35
N LEU A 170 20.26 -0.01 -1.05
CA LEU A 170 21.29 0.12 -0.02
C LEU A 170 22.45 -0.83 -0.29
N LEU A 171 23.67 -0.33 -0.13
CA LEU A 171 24.90 -1.11 -0.21
C LEU A 171 25.56 -1.20 1.18
N ASP A 172 26.26 -2.29 1.46
CA ASP A 172 27.06 -2.44 2.69
C ASP A 172 28.24 -1.45 2.75
N LYS A 173 28.73 -1.03 1.59
CA LYS A 173 29.77 -0.02 1.38
C LYS A 173 29.67 0.55 -0.05
N PRO A 174 30.34 1.67 -0.37
CA PRO A 174 30.40 2.16 -1.75
C PRO A 174 30.89 1.07 -2.72
N GLY A 175 30.09 0.76 -3.75
CA GLY A 175 30.37 -0.32 -4.72
C GLY A 175 30.28 -1.75 -4.16
N GLY A 176 29.71 -1.90 -2.96
CA GLY A 176 29.57 -3.17 -2.26
C GLY A 176 28.36 -4.00 -2.69
N LYS A 177 27.96 -4.96 -1.83
CA LYS A 177 26.79 -5.81 -2.05
C LYS A 177 25.53 -5.11 -1.55
N THR A 178 24.38 -5.49 -2.10
CA THR A 178 23.09 -5.02 -1.60
C THR A 178 22.88 -5.44 -0.15
N ALA A 179 22.59 -4.48 0.71
CA ALA A 179 22.26 -4.68 2.11
C ALA A 179 20.76 -4.46 2.33
N SER A 180 20.19 -5.17 3.31
CA SER A 180 18.80 -4.95 3.73
C SER A 180 18.67 -3.90 4.84
N LYS A 181 19.80 -3.46 5.41
CA LYS A 181 19.85 -2.46 6.48
C LYS A 181 21.22 -1.78 6.53
N ILE A 182 21.24 -0.47 6.70
CA ILE A 182 22.44 0.34 6.96
C ILE A 182 22.23 1.24 8.17
N ILE A 183 23.28 1.38 8.98
CA ILE A 183 23.33 2.35 10.07
C ILE A 183 24.38 3.38 9.71
N SER A 184 23.95 4.63 9.54
CA SER A 184 24.85 5.76 9.31
C SER A 184 24.89 6.63 10.56
N LEU A 185 26.10 6.97 11.01
CA LEU A 185 26.36 7.76 12.21
C LEU A 185 27.08 9.04 11.79
N GLU A 186 26.48 10.19 12.06
CA GLU A 186 27.13 11.49 11.91
C GLU A 186 26.92 12.34 13.14
N LYS A 187 27.97 12.47 13.96
CA LYS A 187 27.96 13.28 15.19
C LYS A 187 26.71 13.04 16.04
N SER A 188 25.74 13.96 15.98
CA SER A 188 24.51 13.94 16.75
C SER A 188 23.42 13.05 16.14
N CYS A 189 23.59 12.54 14.92
CA CYS A 189 22.59 11.77 14.19
C CYS A 189 22.96 10.29 14.02
N LYS A 190 21.96 9.43 14.27
CA LYS A 190 21.97 8.01 13.93
C LYS A 190 20.80 7.68 13.01
N LEU A 191 21.11 7.37 11.75
CA LEU A 191 20.13 6.95 10.75
C LEU A 191 20.07 5.44 10.62
N PHE A 192 18.85 4.92 10.47
CA PHE A 192 18.57 3.54 10.14
C PHE A 192 17.81 3.53 8.82
N GLN A 193 18.38 2.87 7.81
CA GLN A 193 17.72 2.65 6.52
C GLN A 193 17.67 1.17 6.19
#